data_AF-A0A7X4A319-F1
#
_entry.id   AF-A0A7X4A319-F1
#
_cell.length_a   1.000
_cell.length_b   1.000
_cell.length_c   1.000
_cell.angle_alpha   90.00
_cell.angle_beta   90.00
_cell.angle_gamma   90.00
#
_symmetry.space_group_name_H-M   'P 1'
#
loop_
_entity.id
_entity.type
_entity.pdbx_description
1 polymer ?
#
loop_
_entity_poly.entity_id
_entity_poly.type
_entity_poly.pdbx_seq_one_letter_code
_entity_poly.pdbx_strand_id
1 'polypeptide(L)'
;PLLADVVNEPDTVNAMLDHLGDTVLGPWMDHHFELFPDGWVELSDASGSPFFIGQDNCQNMSIRSIRHMLRNKPYASRVFDNNYRGDFVAEVTRKRRASRRRGRGDATDASADRSRLQELTDAKVSVNPLFIMRLEADKVDVSFYEQQAIERNLPLTVGIGSPEIDRNSIEDLEATKAETAEKARRHVAAVKRVCEAVDLPEDNHVDQSWPSHIYFEDINGQSQFDLIEIILDEVFKSARFESQSPA
;
A
#
# COMPACT_ATOMS: atom_id res chain seq x y z
N PRO A 1 -12.13 -22.54 5.20
CA PRO A 1 -12.66 -23.07 3.92
C PRO A 1 -12.09 -22.30 2.72
N LEU A 2 -12.44 -21.01 2.55
CA LEU A 2 -11.98 -20.17 1.42
C LEU A 2 -10.46 -20.07 1.24
N LEU A 3 -9.68 -19.94 2.32
CA LEU A 3 -8.21 -19.92 2.24
C LEU A 3 -7.60 -21.25 1.73
N ALA A 4 -8.28 -22.38 1.94
CA ALA A 4 -7.84 -23.66 1.38
C ALA A 4 -8.15 -23.71 -0.12
N ASP A 5 -9.28 -23.14 -0.54
CA ASP A 5 -9.71 -23.11 -1.94
C ASP A 5 -8.83 -22.17 -2.78
N VAL A 6 -8.28 -21.10 -2.18
CA VAL A 6 -7.23 -20.27 -2.81
C VAL A 6 -6.04 -21.11 -3.27
N VAL A 7 -5.71 -22.20 -2.56
CA VAL A 7 -4.60 -23.09 -2.92
C VAL A 7 -5.05 -24.26 -3.80
N ASN A 8 -6.20 -24.85 -3.50
CA ASN A 8 -6.64 -26.11 -4.11
C ASN A 8 -7.55 -25.93 -5.32
N GLU A 9 -8.32 -24.84 -5.37
CA GLU A 9 -9.33 -24.55 -6.41
C GLU A 9 -9.27 -23.06 -6.86
N PRO A 10 -8.11 -22.57 -7.32
CA PRO A 10 -7.90 -21.15 -7.65
C PRO A 10 -8.87 -20.62 -8.72
N ASP A 11 -9.25 -21.46 -9.69
CA ASP A 11 -10.19 -21.09 -10.75
C ASP A 11 -11.62 -20.91 -10.22
N THR A 12 -12.04 -21.73 -9.26
CA THR A 12 -13.34 -21.60 -8.59
C THR A 12 -13.40 -20.28 -7.82
N VAL A 13 -12.33 -19.94 -7.09
CA VAL A 13 -12.25 -18.66 -6.35
C VAL A 13 -12.31 -17.48 -7.32
N ASN A 14 -11.56 -17.55 -8.42
CA ASN A 14 -11.59 -16.52 -9.45
C ASN A 14 -12.98 -16.33 -10.07
N ALA A 15 -13.67 -17.42 -10.42
CA ALA A 15 -15.03 -17.36 -10.95
C ALA A 15 -16.02 -16.75 -9.94
N MET A 16 -15.85 -17.08 -8.65
CA MET A 16 -16.65 -16.50 -7.58
C MET A 16 -16.40 -14.99 -7.44
N LEU A 17 -15.14 -14.54 -7.48
CA LEU A 17 -14.79 -13.13 -7.39
C LEU A 17 -15.31 -12.33 -8.60
N ASP A 18 -15.23 -12.88 -9.81
CA ASP A 18 -15.84 -12.27 -10.99
C ASP A 18 -17.35 -12.16 -10.84
N HIS A 19 -18.00 -13.24 -10.37
CA HIS A 19 -19.45 -13.22 -10.16
C HIS A 19 -19.87 -12.16 -9.13
N LEU A 20 -19.09 -12.00 -8.05
CA LEU A 20 -19.32 -10.95 -7.05
C LEU A 20 -19.12 -9.54 -7.65
N GLY A 21 -18.07 -9.35 -8.44
CA GLY A 21 -17.81 -8.12 -9.17
C GLY A 21 -18.95 -7.75 -10.12
N ASP A 22 -19.42 -8.72 -10.90
CA ASP A 22 -20.43 -8.50 -11.94
C ASP A 22 -21.85 -8.34 -11.36
N THR A 23 -22.17 -9.02 -10.26
CA THR A 23 -23.55 -9.13 -9.74
C THR A 23 -23.83 -8.20 -8.57
N VAL A 24 -22.79 -7.82 -7.81
CA VAL A 24 -22.95 -7.05 -6.56
C VAL A 24 -22.19 -5.74 -6.62
N LEU A 25 -20.87 -5.78 -6.68
CA LEU A 25 -20.03 -4.59 -6.51
C LEU A 25 -20.13 -3.64 -7.71
N GLY A 26 -20.07 -4.17 -8.93
CA GLY A 26 -20.24 -3.39 -10.15
C GLY A 26 -21.56 -2.62 -10.20
N PRO A 27 -22.71 -3.29 -10.06
CA PRO A 27 -24.02 -2.61 -10.01
C PRO A 27 -24.17 -1.63 -8.85
N TRP A 28 -23.61 -1.93 -7.67
CA TRP A 28 -23.61 -0.99 -6.56
C TRP A 28 -22.81 0.27 -6.89
N MET A 29 -21.62 0.13 -7.49
CA MET A 29 -20.82 1.28 -7.93
C MET A 29 -21.51 2.05 -9.06
N ASP A 30 -22.12 1.38 -10.03
CA ASP A 30 -22.91 2.04 -11.09
C ASP A 30 -23.95 2.98 -10.45
N HIS A 31 -24.72 2.47 -9.49
CA HIS A 31 -25.69 3.28 -8.75
C HIS A 31 -25.04 4.40 -7.92
N HIS A 32 -23.90 4.14 -7.27
CA HIS A 32 -23.16 5.15 -6.53
C HIS A 32 -22.77 6.33 -7.45
N PHE A 33 -22.19 6.06 -8.62
CA PHE A 33 -21.75 7.12 -9.54
C PHE A 33 -22.90 7.80 -10.30
N GLU A 34 -24.09 7.17 -10.40
CA GLU A 34 -25.30 7.85 -10.83
C GLU A 34 -25.75 8.93 -9.82
N LEU A 35 -25.65 8.64 -8.52
CA LEU A 35 -26.05 9.56 -7.45
C LEU A 35 -24.96 10.57 -7.10
N PHE A 36 -23.70 10.17 -7.23
CA PHE A 36 -22.51 10.95 -6.89
C PHE A 36 -21.55 10.96 -8.09
N PRO A 37 -21.83 11.77 -9.13
CA PRO A 37 -21.03 11.78 -10.35
C PRO A 37 -19.55 12.09 -10.12
N ASP A 38 -19.20 12.80 -9.04
CA ASP A 38 -17.85 13.19 -8.65
C ASP A 38 -17.31 12.38 -7.45
N GLY A 39 -17.99 11.30 -7.06
CA GLY A 39 -17.59 10.44 -5.94
C GLY A 39 -16.30 9.66 -6.19
N TRP A 40 -15.84 8.96 -5.14
CA TRP A 40 -14.71 8.03 -5.19
C TRP A 40 -15.05 6.78 -4.39
N VAL A 41 -14.45 5.65 -4.77
CA VAL A 41 -14.63 4.38 -4.08
C VAL A 41 -13.27 3.76 -3.76
N GLU A 42 -13.06 3.48 -2.48
CA GLU A 42 -11.97 2.62 -1.99
C GLU A 42 -12.55 1.23 -1.65
N LEU A 43 -11.97 0.15 -2.17
CA LEU A 43 -12.47 -1.22 -1.96
C LEU A 43 -11.96 -1.88 -0.66
N SER A 44 -10.92 -1.30 -0.04
CA SER A 44 -10.31 -1.71 1.23
C SER A 44 -10.11 -3.23 1.40
N ASP A 45 -9.71 -4.00 0.37
CA ASP A 45 -9.50 -5.45 0.43
C ASP A 45 -8.19 -5.83 1.16
N ALA A 46 -8.26 -5.76 2.49
CA ALA A 46 -7.21 -6.28 3.36
C ALA A 46 -6.89 -7.76 3.07
N SER A 47 -7.91 -8.57 2.77
CA SER A 47 -7.79 -10.04 2.71
C SER A 47 -7.08 -10.53 1.45
N GLY A 48 -7.14 -9.77 0.36
CA GLY A 48 -6.41 -9.99 -0.88
C GLY A 48 -4.92 -9.64 -0.81
N SER A 49 -4.44 -9.18 0.33
CA SER A 49 -3.05 -8.77 0.54
C SER A 49 -2.05 -9.92 0.34
N PRO A 50 -0.84 -9.62 -0.14
CA PRO A 50 0.24 -10.60 -0.27
C PRO A 50 0.60 -11.24 1.09
N PHE A 51 0.42 -10.52 2.20
CA PHE A 51 0.57 -11.07 3.55
C PHE A 51 -0.31 -12.30 3.82
N PHE A 52 -1.57 -12.31 3.35
CA PHE A 52 -2.53 -13.37 3.64
C PHE A 52 -2.55 -14.47 2.59
N ILE A 53 -2.51 -14.11 1.31
CA ILE A 53 -2.70 -15.06 0.20
C ILE A 53 -1.44 -15.28 -0.64
N GLY A 54 -0.34 -14.56 -0.34
CA GLY A 54 0.90 -14.59 -1.12
C GLY A 54 0.84 -13.70 -2.35
N GLN A 55 2.02 -13.29 -2.84
CA GLN A 55 2.17 -12.40 -4.01
C GLN A 55 1.37 -12.87 -5.23
N ASP A 56 1.58 -14.13 -5.67
CA ASP A 56 0.97 -14.62 -6.91
C ASP A 56 -0.57 -14.59 -6.84
N ASN A 57 -1.17 -14.91 -5.69
CA ASN A 57 -2.62 -14.88 -5.54
C ASN A 57 -3.14 -13.45 -5.38
N CYS A 58 -2.40 -12.57 -4.71
CA CYS A 58 -2.72 -11.14 -4.67
C CYS A 58 -2.85 -10.59 -6.10
N GLN A 59 -1.86 -10.87 -6.97
CA GLN A 59 -1.85 -10.42 -8.36
C GLN A 59 -2.92 -11.11 -9.22
N ASN A 60 -3.00 -12.44 -9.16
CA ASN A 60 -3.80 -13.24 -10.10
C ASN A 60 -5.23 -13.50 -9.64
N MET A 61 -5.59 -13.14 -8.40
CA MET A 61 -6.96 -13.27 -7.88
C MET A 61 -7.54 -11.93 -7.46
N SER A 62 -6.98 -11.28 -6.43
CA SER A 62 -7.58 -10.07 -5.86
C SER A 62 -7.42 -8.86 -6.81
N ILE A 63 -6.20 -8.51 -7.21
CA ILE A 63 -5.97 -7.42 -8.18
C ILE A 63 -6.64 -7.73 -9.52
N ARG A 64 -6.63 -8.99 -9.94
CA ARG A 64 -7.29 -9.43 -11.17
C ARG A 64 -8.80 -9.19 -11.13
N SER A 65 -9.47 -9.52 -10.02
CA SER A 65 -10.93 -9.36 -9.91
C SER A 65 -11.33 -7.88 -9.92
N ILE A 66 -10.56 -6.99 -9.30
CA ILE A 66 -10.76 -5.54 -9.38
C ILE A 66 -10.66 -5.07 -10.83
N ARG A 67 -9.60 -5.46 -11.55
CA ARG A 67 -9.43 -5.11 -12.98
C ARG A 67 -10.57 -5.65 -13.85
N HIS A 68 -11.07 -6.85 -13.58
CA HIS A 68 -12.23 -7.42 -14.29
C HIS A 68 -13.49 -6.59 -14.05
N MET A 69 -13.78 -6.29 -12.78
CA MET A 69 -14.96 -5.53 -12.35
C MET A 69 -14.98 -4.11 -12.95
N LEU A 70 -13.82 -3.45 -13.05
CA LEU A 70 -13.70 -2.08 -13.57
C LEU A 70 -13.60 -2.00 -15.09
N ARG A 71 -13.56 -3.13 -15.79
CA ARG A 71 -13.42 -3.16 -17.25
C ARG A 71 -14.55 -2.38 -17.92
N ASN A 72 -14.17 -1.41 -18.75
CA ASN A 72 -15.09 -0.53 -19.50
C ASN A 72 -16.00 0.36 -18.62
N LYS A 73 -15.69 0.53 -17.33
CA LYS A 73 -16.42 1.46 -16.46
C LYS A 73 -15.90 2.90 -16.65
N PRO A 74 -16.76 3.90 -16.90
CA PRO A 74 -16.32 5.28 -17.12
C PRO A 74 -15.73 5.93 -15.86
N TYR A 75 -16.04 5.38 -14.68
CA TYR A 75 -15.53 5.82 -13.39
C TYR A 75 -14.33 5.02 -12.90
N ALA A 76 -13.75 4.12 -13.72
CA ALA A 76 -12.67 3.23 -13.29
C ALA A 76 -11.46 3.96 -12.70
N SER A 77 -11.14 5.17 -13.15
CA SER A 77 -10.06 5.99 -12.59
C SER A 77 -10.33 6.51 -11.17
N ARG A 78 -11.55 6.37 -10.67
CA ARG A 78 -11.98 6.83 -9.32
C ARG A 78 -12.31 5.69 -8.36
N VAL A 79 -11.97 4.46 -8.76
CA VAL A 79 -12.05 3.30 -7.89
C VAL A 79 -10.65 2.78 -7.68
N PHE A 80 -10.26 2.58 -6.43
CA PHE A 80 -8.93 2.09 -6.10
C PHE A 80 -8.93 1.14 -4.91
N ASP A 81 -7.84 0.40 -4.77
CA ASP A 81 -7.52 -0.35 -3.57
C ASP A 81 -6.05 -0.15 -3.18
N ASN A 82 -5.85 0.35 -1.97
CA ASN A 82 -4.57 0.66 -1.36
C ASN A 82 -4.29 -0.19 -0.10
N ASN A 83 -5.19 -1.12 0.27
CA ASN A 83 -5.11 -1.86 1.53
C ASN A 83 -4.34 -3.18 1.40
N TYR A 84 -3.61 -3.37 0.30
CA TYR A 84 -2.73 -4.51 0.10
C TYR A 84 -1.43 -4.35 0.88
N ARG A 85 -1.25 -5.16 1.93
CA ARG A 85 -0.09 -5.14 2.83
C ARG A 85 0.78 -6.40 2.76
N GLY A 86 2.04 -6.28 3.15
CA GLY A 86 2.96 -7.41 3.30
C GLY A 86 3.91 -7.58 2.13
N ASP A 87 4.43 -6.49 1.59
CA ASP A 87 5.32 -6.51 0.43
C ASP A 87 6.64 -7.25 0.66
N PHE A 88 7.08 -7.38 1.92
CA PHE A 88 8.22 -8.24 2.26
C PHE A 88 8.05 -9.69 1.78
N VAL A 89 6.81 -10.17 1.56
CA VAL A 89 6.55 -11.52 1.02
C VAL A 89 7.11 -11.69 -0.38
N ALA A 90 7.24 -10.60 -1.16
CA ALA A 90 7.90 -10.63 -2.47
C ALA A 90 9.42 -10.84 -2.36
N GLU A 91 10.03 -10.40 -1.26
CA GLU A 91 11.45 -10.57 -0.95
C GLU A 91 11.79 -11.92 -0.30
N VAL A 92 10.78 -12.73 0.06
CA VAL A 92 11.02 -14.06 0.63
C VAL A 92 11.19 -15.08 -0.50
N THR A 93 12.38 -15.67 -0.59
CA THR A 93 12.64 -16.84 -1.44
C THR A 93 11.68 -17.97 -1.04
N ARG A 94 10.84 -18.44 -1.98
CA ARG A 94 9.99 -19.61 -1.76
C ARG A 94 10.88 -20.80 -1.37
N LYS A 95 10.72 -21.33 -0.16
CA LYS A 95 11.25 -22.65 0.19
C LYS A 95 10.55 -23.69 -0.70
N ARG A 96 11.16 -24.01 -1.85
CA ARG A 96 10.81 -25.22 -2.59
C ARG A 96 10.96 -26.39 -1.63
N ARG A 97 9.86 -27.10 -1.34
CA ARG A 97 9.88 -28.42 -0.69
C ARG A 97 10.45 -29.47 -1.66
N ALA A 98 11.61 -29.19 -2.25
CA ALA A 98 12.38 -30.16 -3.00
C ALA A 98 13.30 -30.89 -2.01
N SER A 99 13.18 -32.21 -2.00
CA SER A 99 14.08 -33.14 -1.34
C SER A 99 15.54 -32.65 -1.39
N ARG A 100 16.19 -32.58 -0.21
CA ARG A 100 17.57 -32.14 -0.01
C ARG A 100 18.52 -32.87 -0.98
N ARG A 101 18.92 -32.21 -2.05
CA ARG A 101 20.24 -32.41 -2.67
C ARG A 101 21.02 -31.11 -2.55
N ARG A 102 22.05 -31.15 -1.72
CA ARG A 102 23.03 -30.08 -1.49
C ARG A 102 23.57 -29.60 -2.84
N GLY A 103 23.24 -28.36 -3.20
CA GLY A 103 23.89 -27.56 -4.22
C GLY A 103 24.37 -26.26 -3.58
N ARG A 104 25.60 -25.89 -3.90
CA ARG A 104 26.40 -24.78 -3.34
C ARG A 104 25.65 -23.45 -3.48
N GLY A 105 25.73 -22.61 -2.45
CA GLY A 105 24.98 -21.35 -2.35
C GLY A 105 25.32 -20.35 -3.46
N ASP A 106 24.39 -19.45 -3.72
CA ASP A 106 24.53 -18.48 -4.80
C ASP A 106 23.93 -17.14 -4.40
N ALA A 107 24.71 -16.09 -4.66
CA ALA A 107 24.38 -14.68 -4.48
C ALA A 107 23.40 -14.16 -5.56
N THR A 108 22.49 -15.03 -6.03
CA THR A 108 21.56 -14.77 -7.14
C THR A 108 20.14 -14.36 -6.68
N ASP A 109 19.85 -14.39 -5.38
CA ASP A 109 18.48 -14.18 -4.86
C ASP A 109 18.06 -12.70 -4.83
N ALA A 110 18.94 -11.78 -4.42
CA ALA A 110 18.55 -10.37 -4.19
C ALA A 110 18.03 -9.64 -5.45
N SER A 111 18.54 -9.98 -6.65
CA SER A 111 18.05 -9.41 -7.90
C SER A 111 16.68 -9.95 -8.29
N ALA A 112 16.40 -11.23 -7.97
CA ALA A 112 15.11 -11.86 -8.25
C ALA A 112 14.04 -11.34 -7.27
N ASP A 113 14.41 -11.16 -6.01
CA ASP A 113 13.55 -10.59 -4.96
C ASP A 113 13.12 -9.16 -5.31
N ARG A 114 14.07 -8.32 -5.75
CA ARG A 114 13.76 -6.96 -6.22
C ARG A 114 12.86 -6.95 -7.47
N SER A 115 13.04 -7.89 -8.40
CA SER A 115 12.15 -8.02 -9.58
C SER A 115 10.73 -8.38 -9.17
N ARG A 116 10.57 -9.29 -8.21
CA ARG A 116 9.24 -9.72 -7.72
C ARG A 116 8.54 -8.60 -6.97
N LEU A 117 9.27 -7.84 -6.15
CA LEU A 117 8.71 -6.67 -5.47
C LEU A 117 8.24 -5.63 -6.50
N GLN A 118 9.03 -5.38 -7.55
CA GLN A 118 8.67 -4.48 -8.64
C GLN A 118 7.37 -4.92 -9.35
N GLU A 119 7.26 -6.20 -9.70
CA GLU A 119 6.06 -6.77 -10.32
C GLU A 119 4.81 -6.64 -9.43
N LEU A 120 4.98 -6.80 -8.11
CA LEU A 120 3.89 -6.62 -7.15
C LEU A 120 3.48 -5.14 -7.08
N THR A 121 4.44 -4.21 -7.04
CA THR A 121 4.17 -2.77 -7.08
C THR A 121 3.43 -2.38 -8.35
N ASP A 122 3.85 -2.86 -9.52
CA ASP A 122 3.16 -2.57 -10.79
C ASP A 122 1.72 -3.10 -10.79
N ALA A 123 1.52 -4.28 -10.20
CA ALA A 123 0.18 -4.83 -10.04
C ALA A 123 -0.69 -3.97 -9.11
N LYS A 124 -0.18 -3.55 -7.96
CA LYS A 124 -0.92 -2.67 -7.04
C LYS A 124 -1.25 -1.31 -7.66
N VAL A 125 -0.28 -0.68 -8.32
CA VAL A 125 -0.47 0.63 -8.98
C VAL A 125 -1.54 0.56 -10.07
N SER A 126 -1.70 -0.58 -10.75
CA SER A 126 -2.76 -0.72 -11.75
C SER A 126 -4.20 -0.65 -11.20
N VAL A 127 -4.36 -0.87 -9.88
CA VAL A 127 -5.65 -0.77 -9.17
C VAL A 127 -5.61 0.34 -8.12
N ASN A 128 -4.53 1.13 -8.08
CA ASN A 128 -4.42 2.39 -7.37
C ASN A 128 -3.47 3.32 -8.14
N PRO A 129 -3.94 3.97 -9.21
CA PRO A 129 -3.10 4.83 -10.03
C PRO A 129 -2.88 6.22 -9.42
N LEU A 130 -3.34 6.46 -8.19
CA LEU A 130 -3.45 7.78 -7.58
C LEU A 130 -2.24 8.16 -6.73
N PHE A 131 -1.69 7.19 -6.01
CA PHE A 131 -0.55 7.38 -5.12
C PHE A 131 0.14 6.04 -4.86
N ILE A 132 1.41 6.09 -4.50
CA ILE A 132 2.12 4.96 -3.91
C ILE A 132 1.83 4.96 -2.42
N MET A 133 1.48 3.79 -1.86
CA MET A 133 1.28 3.63 -0.42
C MET A 133 2.28 2.63 0.15
N ARG A 134 2.88 2.99 1.28
CA ARG A 134 3.61 2.09 2.16
C ARG A 134 2.81 1.89 3.43
N LEU A 135 2.38 0.67 3.70
CA LEU A 135 1.71 0.27 4.94
C LEU A 135 2.73 -0.24 5.96
N GLU A 136 2.36 -0.23 7.24
CA GLU A 136 3.25 -0.73 8.29
C GLU A 136 3.69 -2.18 8.06
N ALA A 137 2.70 -3.00 7.73
CA ALA A 137 2.84 -4.43 7.54
C ALA A 137 3.65 -4.80 6.29
N ASP A 138 4.00 -3.84 5.43
CA ASP A 138 4.84 -4.10 4.26
C ASP A 138 6.26 -4.48 4.63
N LYS A 139 6.79 -3.95 5.74
CA LYS A 139 8.16 -4.22 6.26
C LYS A 139 9.30 -4.01 5.24
N VAL A 140 9.02 -3.41 4.09
CA VAL A 140 10.00 -2.92 3.10
C VAL A 140 10.39 -1.48 3.45
N ASP A 141 11.65 -1.11 3.18
CA ASP A 141 12.16 0.23 3.46
C ASP A 141 11.45 1.31 2.62
N VAL A 142 11.22 2.48 3.23
CA VAL A 142 10.51 3.60 2.59
C VAL A 142 11.21 4.11 1.32
N SER A 143 12.54 3.97 1.23
CA SER A 143 13.31 4.41 0.04
C SER A 143 12.89 3.70 -1.24
N PHE A 144 12.41 2.45 -1.14
CA PHE A 144 11.84 1.75 -2.29
C PHE A 144 10.60 2.49 -2.80
N TYR A 145 9.63 2.75 -1.92
CA TYR A 145 8.37 3.43 -2.27
C TYR A 145 8.60 4.86 -2.75
N GLU A 146 9.55 5.57 -2.15
CA GLU A 146 10.00 6.89 -2.60
C GLU A 146 10.46 6.85 -4.07
N GLN A 147 11.34 5.91 -4.41
CA GLN A 147 11.82 5.75 -5.78
C GLN A 147 10.66 5.43 -6.73
N GLN A 148 9.77 4.51 -6.33
CA GLN A 148 8.62 4.11 -7.15
C GLN A 148 7.65 5.27 -7.40
N ALA A 149 7.45 6.13 -6.39
CA ALA A 149 6.61 7.32 -6.45
C ALA A 149 7.19 8.35 -7.42
N ILE A 150 8.49 8.67 -7.29
CA ILE A 150 9.18 9.61 -8.19
C ILE A 150 9.19 9.11 -9.63
N GLU A 151 9.54 7.85 -9.86
CA GLU A 151 9.59 7.25 -11.21
C GLU A 151 8.24 7.27 -11.92
N ARG A 152 7.13 7.22 -11.16
CA ARG A 152 5.76 7.22 -11.68
C ARG A 152 5.10 8.58 -11.66
N ASN A 153 5.76 9.61 -11.14
CA ASN A 153 5.18 10.92 -10.90
C ASN A 153 3.89 10.83 -10.06
N LEU A 154 3.94 10.04 -8.98
CA LEU A 154 2.81 9.84 -8.06
C LEU A 154 3.16 10.32 -6.64
N PRO A 155 2.18 10.83 -5.87
CA PRO A 155 2.34 11.06 -4.44
C PRO A 155 2.72 9.79 -3.67
N LEU A 156 3.32 9.98 -2.48
CA LEU A 156 3.67 8.92 -1.54
C LEU A 156 2.92 9.06 -0.23
N THR A 157 2.15 8.03 0.11
CA THR A 157 1.50 7.88 1.41
C THR A 157 2.24 6.88 2.27
N VAL A 158 2.55 7.26 3.51
CA VAL A 158 3.27 6.41 4.48
C VAL A 158 2.42 6.17 5.73
N GLY A 159 2.07 4.92 5.98
CA GLY A 159 1.36 4.48 7.17
C GLY A 159 2.27 4.19 8.36
N ILE A 160 1.84 4.67 9.53
CA ILE A 160 2.36 4.30 10.84
C ILE A 160 1.38 3.33 11.47
N GLY A 161 1.79 2.07 11.63
CA GLY A 161 0.89 1.01 12.10
C GLY A 161 0.54 1.15 13.57
N SER A 162 -0.63 0.65 13.96
CA SER A 162 -0.99 0.53 15.37
C SER A 162 0.05 -0.22 16.22
N PRO A 163 0.74 -1.29 15.76
CA PRO A 163 1.77 -1.94 16.58
C PRO A 163 2.97 -1.05 16.91
N GLU A 164 3.23 0.00 16.12
CA GLU A 164 4.33 0.94 16.37
C GLU A 164 4.00 1.92 17.51
N ILE A 165 2.72 2.12 17.79
CA ILE A 165 2.24 3.12 18.75
C ILE A 165 1.38 2.53 19.85
N ASP A 166 1.02 1.24 19.82
CA ASP A 166 0.22 0.60 20.86
C ASP A 166 1.08 0.28 22.09
N ARG A 167 0.68 0.79 23.26
CA ARG A 167 1.41 0.60 24.53
C ARG A 167 1.62 -0.87 24.92
N ASN A 168 0.77 -1.78 24.45
CA ASN A 168 0.91 -3.21 24.74
C ASN A 168 1.92 -3.90 23.82
N SER A 169 2.31 -3.24 22.72
CA SER A 169 3.35 -3.72 21.80
C SER A 169 4.74 -3.16 22.15
N ILE A 170 4.83 -2.32 23.18
CA ILE A 170 6.04 -1.59 23.57
C ILE A 170 6.61 -2.20 24.85
N GLU A 171 7.79 -2.81 24.72
CA GLU A 171 8.52 -3.36 25.87
C GLU A 171 9.34 -2.27 26.60
N ASP A 172 10.05 -1.43 25.84
CA ASP A 172 10.86 -0.31 26.33
C ASP A 172 10.43 0.99 25.64
N LEU A 173 9.77 1.86 26.39
CA LEU A 173 9.24 3.11 25.86
C LEU A 173 10.34 4.08 25.42
N GLU A 174 11.44 4.19 26.16
CA GLU A 174 12.48 5.18 25.84
C GLU A 174 13.30 4.75 24.62
N ALA A 175 13.58 3.46 24.49
CA ALA A 175 14.16 2.91 23.26
C ALA A 175 13.20 3.12 22.07
N THR A 176 11.90 2.82 22.26
CA THR A 176 10.88 2.98 21.21
C THR A 176 10.72 4.44 20.79
N LYS A 177 10.79 5.41 21.70
CA LYS A 177 10.78 6.85 21.39
C LYS A 177 11.92 7.24 20.45
N ALA A 178 13.14 6.76 20.74
CA ALA A 178 14.31 7.04 19.90
C ALA A 178 14.18 6.42 18.49
N GLU A 179 13.73 5.17 18.40
CA GLU A 179 13.47 4.48 17.14
C GLU A 179 12.36 5.16 16.33
N THR A 180 11.28 5.57 17.00
CA THR A 180 10.15 6.28 16.42
C THR A 180 10.60 7.61 15.81
N ALA A 181 11.43 8.38 16.52
CA ALA A 181 11.95 9.64 16.01
C ALA A 181 12.81 9.45 14.75
N GLU A 182 13.65 8.41 14.71
CA GLU A 182 14.47 8.11 13.54
C GLU A 182 13.62 7.63 12.35
N LYS A 183 12.62 6.78 12.60
CA LYS A 183 11.71 6.32 11.55
C LYS A 183 10.84 7.45 11.01
N ALA A 184 10.29 8.30 11.89
CA ALA A 184 9.54 9.49 11.51
C ALA A 184 10.38 10.42 10.64
N ARG A 185 11.63 10.71 11.03
CA ARG A 185 12.57 11.50 10.20
C ARG A 185 12.73 10.95 8.80
N ARG A 186 12.95 9.62 8.67
CA ARG A 186 13.10 8.98 7.36
C ARG A 186 11.82 9.08 6.52
N HIS A 187 10.66 8.86 7.13
CA HIS A 187 9.37 8.97 6.45
C HIS A 187 9.08 10.40 5.99
N VAL A 188 9.28 11.39 6.86
CA VAL A 188 9.12 12.81 6.53
C VAL A 188 10.07 13.20 5.40
N ALA A 189 11.32 12.77 5.45
CA ALA A 189 12.30 13.07 4.41
C ALA A 189 11.93 12.44 3.05
N ALA A 190 11.42 11.21 3.04
CA ALA A 190 10.96 10.54 1.83
C ALA A 190 9.74 11.24 1.21
N VAL A 191 8.70 11.48 2.02
CA VAL A 191 7.51 12.24 1.62
C VAL A 191 7.89 13.60 1.05
N LYS A 192 8.83 14.30 1.71
CA LYS A 192 9.32 15.60 1.25
C LYS A 192 9.98 15.52 -0.13
N ARG A 193 10.90 14.57 -0.33
CA ARG A 193 11.58 14.39 -1.62
C ARG A 193 10.60 14.08 -2.74
N VAL A 194 9.58 13.27 -2.47
CA VAL A 194 8.52 13.01 -3.45
C VAL A 194 7.78 14.29 -3.79
N CYS A 195 7.30 15.06 -2.81
CA CYS A 195 6.63 16.34 -3.07
C CYS A 195 7.49 17.37 -3.83
N GLU A 196 8.82 17.33 -3.70
CA GLU A 196 9.73 18.20 -4.46
C GLU A 196 9.96 17.72 -5.90
N ALA A 197 9.71 16.44 -6.19
CA ALA A 197 10.07 15.79 -7.44
C ALA A 197 8.87 15.46 -8.34
N VAL A 198 7.67 15.38 -7.79
CA VAL A 198 6.45 15.05 -8.54
C VAL A 198 5.57 16.26 -8.76
N ASP A 199 4.74 16.20 -9.80
CA ASP A 199 3.73 17.22 -10.07
C ASP A 199 2.69 17.21 -8.94
N LEU A 200 2.67 18.29 -8.16
CA LEU A 200 1.65 18.50 -7.14
C LEU A 200 0.35 18.94 -7.82
N PRO A 201 -0.80 18.49 -7.32
CA PRO A 201 -2.08 18.90 -7.87
C PRO A 201 -2.28 20.41 -7.72
N GLU A 202 -2.95 21.03 -8.69
CA GLU A 202 -3.20 22.49 -8.68
C GLU A 202 -4.09 22.91 -7.51
N ASP A 203 -4.99 22.01 -7.08
CA ASP A 203 -5.76 22.13 -5.85
C ASP A 203 -5.76 20.80 -5.07
N ASN A 204 -6.19 20.86 -3.82
CA ASN A 204 -6.37 19.69 -2.97
C ASN A 204 -7.86 19.33 -2.82
N HIS A 205 -8.67 19.62 -3.83
CA HIS A 205 -10.08 19.26 -3.84
C HIS A 205 -10.28 17.78 -4.18
N VAL A 206 -11.54 17.34 -4.10
CA VAL A 206 -11.94 15.92 -4.18
C VAL A 206 -11.54 15.27 -5.50
N ASP A 207 -11.27 16.04 -6.55
CA ASP A 207 -10.95 15.58 -7.90
C ASP A 207 -9.47 15.20 -8.11
N GLN A 208 -8.57 15.58 -7.21
CA GLN A 208 -7.14 15.28 -7.31
C GLN A 208 -6.63 14.51 -6.09
N SER A 209 -5.59 13.71 -6.31
CA SER A 209 -4.97 12.95 -5.23
C SER A 209 -4.32 13.90 -4.24
N TRP A 210 -4.55 13.69 -2.95
CA TRP A 210 -3.90 14.50 -1.93
C TRP A 210 -2.38 14.40 -2.06
N PRO A 211 -1.64 15.49 -1.77
CA PRO A 211 -0.19 15.44 -1.69
C PRO A 211 0.29 14.33 -0.75
N SER A 212 1.53 13.91 -0.94
CA SER A 212 2.19 12.89 -0.12
C SER A 212 2.02 13.18 1.38
N HIS A 213 1.68 12.17 2.16
CA HIS A 213 1.36 12.33 3.58
C HIS A 213 1.80 11.15 4.44
N ILE A 214 1.90 11.42 5.74
CA ILE A 214 2.04 10.40 6.78
C ILE A 214 0.70 10.28 7.48
N TYR A 215 0.23 9.06 7.72
CA TYR A 215 -0.99 8.83 8.48
C TYR A 215 -0.80 7.73 9.51
N PHE A 216 -1.67 7.72 10.51
CA PHE A 216 -1.69 6.71 11.56
C PHE A 216 -2.78 5.67 11.26
N GLU A 217 -2.40 4.39 11.25
CA GLU A 217 -3.30 3.27 11.09
C GLU A 217 -3.89 2.87 12.46
N ASP A 218 -5.21 2.65 12.52
CA ASP A 218 -5.90 2.01 13.66
C ASP A 218 -5.60 2.60 15.06
N ILE A 219 -5.57 3.93 15.20
CA ILE A 219 -5.46 4.60 16.52
C ILE A 219 -6.61 4.15 17.44
N ASN A 220 -6.29 3.80 18.67
CA ASN A 220 -7.27 3.34 19.66
C ASN A 220 -6.88 3.77 21.09
N GLY A 221 -7.69 3.39 22.09
CA GLY A 221 -7.48 3.79 23.49
C GLY A 221 -6.20 3.24 24.15
N GLN A 222 -5.45 2.37 23.47
CA GLN A 222 -4.16 1.84 23.89
C GLN A 222 -2.98 2.52 23.17
N SER A 223 -3.23 3.42 22.22
CA SER A 223 -2.18 4.19 21.55
C SER A 223 -1.42 5.08 22.55
N GLN A 224 -0.10 5.04 22.47
CA GLN A 224 0.83 5.82 23.26
C GLN A 224 1.06 7.18 22.59
N PHE A 225 0.39 8.21 23.12
CA PHE A 225 0.38 9.54 22.51
C PHE A 225 1.76 10.21 22.50
N ASP A 226 2.65 9.90 23.46
CA ASP A 226 4.04 10.37 23.41
C ASP A 226 4.72 10.02 22.07
N LEU A 227 4.43 8.85 21.48
CA LEU A 227 5.03 8.43 20.21
C LEU A 227 4.39 9.16 19.02
N ILE A 228 3.08 9.41 19.10
CA ILE A 228 2.35 10.21 18.11
C ILE A 228 2.92 11.64 18.09
N GLU A 229 3.13 12.24 19.27
CA GLU A 229 3.71 13.57 19.41
C GLU A 229 5.11 13.65 18.79
N ILE A 230 5.97 12.65 19.02
CA ILE A 230 7.29 12.57 18.38
C ILE A 230 7.20 12.58 16.85
N ILE A 231 6.26 11.81 16.28
CA ILE A 231 6.06 11.76 14.83
C ILE A 231 5.58 13.11 14.30
N LEU A 232 4.60 13.72 14.97
CA LEU A 232 4.10 15.05 14.63
C LEU A 232 5.20 16.12 14.72
N ASP A 233 6.03 16.07 15.76
CA ASP A 233 7.16 16.99 15.93
C ASP A 233 8.14 16.92 14.76
N GLU A 234 8.46 15.72 14.27
CA GLU A 234 9.32 15.58 13.08
C GLU A 234 8.66 16.13 11.81
N VAL A 235 7.32 16.00 11.66
CA VAL A 235 6.58 16.65 10.58
C VAL A 235 6.67 18.18 10.70
N PHE A 236 6.46 18.75 11.90
CA PHE A 236 6.48 20.20 12.11
C PHE A 236 7.87 20.83 12.06
N LYS A 237 8.93 20.07 12.35
CA LYS A 237 10.32 20.51 12.14
C LYS A 237 10.69 20.65 10.68
N SER A 238 9.99 19.93 9.78
CA SER A 238 10.23 20.02 8.35
C SER A 238 9.85 21.41 7.83
N ALA A 239 10.74 22.01 7.04
CA ALA A 239 10.44 23.27 6.37
C ALA A 239 9.19 23.11 5.48
N ARG A 240 8.26 24.06 5.59
CA ARG A 240 7.10 24.12 4.71
C ARG A 240 7.56 24.28 3.27
N PHE A 241 6.85 23.63 2.35
CA PHE A 241 7.04 23.90 0.93
C PHE A 241 6.67 25.37 0.67
N GLU A 242 7.60 26.13 0.11
CA GLU A 242 7.27 27.43 -0.44
C GLU A 242 6.50 27.17 -1.74
N SER A 243 5.20 27.49 -1.76
CA SER A 243 4.44 27.47 -3.01
C SER A 243 5.14 28.44 -3.96
N GLN A 244 5.69 27.94 -5.07
CA GLN A 244 6.08 28.83 -6.16
C GLN A 244 4.79 29.54 -6.60
N SER A 245 4.69 30.84 -6.32
CA SER A 245 3.56 31.62 -6.80
C SER A 245 3.53 31.49 -8.31
N PRO A 246 2.38 31.17 -8.92
CA PRO A 246 2.28 31.14 -10.37
C PRO A 246 2.66 32.52 -10.93
N ALA A 247 3.63 32.52 -11.84
CA ALA A 247 4.11 33.72 -12.54
C ALA A 247 3.09 34.20 -13.57
#